data_AF-A0A7Z9IXJ2-F1
#
_entry.id   AF-A0A7Z9IXJ2-F1
#
_cell.length_a   1.000
_cell.length_b   1.000
_cell.length_c   1.000
_cell.angle_alpha   90.00
_cell.angle_beta   90.00
_cell.angle_gamma   90.00
#
_symmetry.space_group_name_H-M   'P 1'
#
loop_
_entity.id
_entity.type
_entity.pdbx_description
1 polymer ?
#
loop_
_entity_poly.entity_id
_entity_poly.type
_entity_poly.pdbx_seq_one_letter_code
_entity_poly.pdbx_strand_id
1 'polypeptide(L)'
;CLRNSGINLHLSTEIEEVTAGDNLQIQLNSGERIEVETLLAATGRNGNTEGMGLEEIGLKPGPRGHLEVNDHYQTNLDHIYAAGDVIGFPALASTAMEQARIAMVHAFNLKYKTELATILPYGIYTIPECSMAGKTEEDLQSGNVPYVAGRARYNANARGQIIGDEEGFLKLLYNKKDMKLLGVHVIGESASELVHVGLTAILLGADADLFIHTCYNYPTLTELYKYATYDALGQRAKDM
;
A
#
# COMPACT_ATOMS: atom_id res chain seq x y z
N CYS A 1 17.65 -5.23 3.02
CA CYS A 1 17.96 -4.16 2.04
C CYS A 1 18.39 -2.86 2.71
N LEU A 2 17.51 -2.07 3.35
CA LEU A 2 17.84 -0.68 3.79
C LEU A 2 19.11 -0.56 4.66
N ARG A 3 19.28 -1.41 5.68
CA ARG A 3 20.50 -1.42 6.50
C ARG A 3 21.76 -1.77 5.69
N ASN A 4 21.65 -2.69 4.74
CA ASN A 4 22.76 -3.06 3.84
C ASN A 4 23.11 -1.89 2.90
N SER A 5 22.17 -0.98 2.64
CA SER A 5 22.38 0.27 1.91
C SER A 5 22.93 1.41 2.79
N GLY A 6 23.30 1.13 4.04
CA GLY A 6 23.88 2.11 4.98
C GLY A 6 22.85 2.93 5.76
N ILE A 7 21.57 2.57 5.72
CA ILE A 7 20.52 3.27 6.47
C ILE A 7 20.46 2.74 7.90
N ASN A 8 20.77 3.61 8.87
CA ASN A 8 20.58 3.33 10.29
C ASN A 8 19.12 3.57 10.66
N LEU A 9 18.49 2.54 11.27
CA LEU A 9 17.09 2.58 11.65
C LEU A 9 16.97 2.51 13.18
N HIS A 10 16.53 3.61 13.78
CA HIS A 10 16.16 3.71 15.18
C HIS A 10 14.64 3.55 15.29
N LEU A 11 14.19 2.31 15.53
CA LEU A 11 12.76 1.99 15.69
C LEU A 11 12.37 2.07 17.16
N SER A 12 11.07 2.31 17.43
CA SER A 12 10.55 2.47 18.80
C SER A 12 11.28 3.57 19.58
N THR A 13 11.65 4.63 18.88
CA THR A 13 12.39 5.78 19.42
C THR A 13 11.57 7.04 19.19
N GLU A 14 11.52 7.91 20.19
CA GLU A 14 10.85 9.21 20.12
C GLU A 14 11.89 10.33 20.15
N ILE A 15 11.66 11.37 19.33
CA ILE A 15 12.46 12.59 19.36
C ILE A 15 11.85 13.50 20.43
N GLU A 16 12.62 13.79 21.49
CA GLU A 16 12.19 14.69 22.57
C GLU A 16 12.43 16.15 22.22
N GLU A 17 13.61 16.44 21.66
CA GLU A 17 14.04 17.82 21.40
C GLU A 17 14.92 17.88 20.15
N VAL A 18 14.77 18.97 19.39
CA VAL A 18 15.67 19.32 18.29
C VAL A 18 16.18 20.74 18.52
N THR A 19 17.49 20.88 18.68
CA THR A 19 18.15 22.16 18.96
C THR A 19 19.04 22.57 17.78
N ALA A 20 18.90 23.82 17.34
CA ALA A 20 19.70 24.37 16.26
C ALA A 20 20.99 25.02 16.80
N GLY A 21 22.13 24.66 16.21
CA GLY A 21 23.44 25.30 16.38
C GLY A 21 24.17 25.35 15.03
N ASP A 22 25.49 25.13 15.03
CA ASP A 22 26.25 24.94 13.77
C ASP A 22 25.76 23.70 13.00
N ASN A 23 25.36 22.66 13.74
CA ASN A 23 24.59 21.49 13.28
C ASN A 23 23.29 21.36 14.11
N LEU A 24 22.39 20.47 13.69
CA LEU A 24 21.21 20.10 14.46
C LEU A 24 21.56 19.02 15.49
N GLN A 25 21.16 19.23 16.74
CA GLN A 25 21.24 18.21 17.78
C GLN A 25 19.84 17.65 18.07
N ILE A 26 19.70 16.33 17.96
CA ILE A 26 18.47 15.59 18.22
C ILE A 26 18.65 14.81 19.51
N GLN A 27 17.82 15.09 20.51
CA GLN A 27 17.74 14.29 21.72
C GLN A 27 16.61 13.26 21.58
N LEU A 28 16.96 12.00 21.84
CA LEU A 28 16.02 10.89 21.85
C LEU A 28 15.54 10.59 23.27
N ASN A 29 14.38 9.95 23.39
CA ASN A 29 13.83 9.51 24.68
C ASN A 29 14.69 8.49 25.45
N SER A 30 15.70 7.92 24.81
CA SER A 30 16.74 7.09 25.44
C SER A 30 17.81 7.90 26.17
N GLY A 31 17.84 9.23 25.99
CA GLY A 31 18.93 10.11 26.40
C GLY A 31 20.09 10.18 25.38
N GLU A 32 20.03 9.40 24.29
CA GLU A 32 20.99 9.48 23.19
C GLU A 32 20.88 10.83 22.47
N ARG A 33 22.04 11.36 22.04
CA ARG A 33 22.13 12.59 21.25
C ARG A 33 22.74 12.29 19.89
N ILE A 34 22.03 12.69 18.85
CA ILE A 34 22.46 12.53 17.45
C ILE A 34 22.70 13.93 16.89
N GLU A 35 23.88 14.15 16.31
CA GLU A 35 24.21 15.38 15.60
C GLU A 35 24.07 15.14 14.08
N VAL A 36 23.32 16.01 13.40
CA VAL A 36 23.08 15.94 11.96
C VAL A 36 23.15 17.31 11.32
N GLU A 37 23.54 17.38 10.05
CA GLU A 37 23.54 18.63 9.27
C GLU A 37 22.14 19.02 8.81
N THR A 38 21.23 18.06 8.64
CA THR A 38 19.89 18.27 8.11
C THR A 38 18.90 17.28 8.70
N LEU A 39 17.68 17.75 8.96
CA LEU A 39 16.55 16.94 9.42
C LEU A 39 15.40 17.03 8.42
N LEU A 40 14.93 15.89 7.94
CA LEU A 40 13.69 15.76 7.18
C LEU A 40 12.57 15.25 8.09
N ALA A 41 11.59 16.11 8.38
CA ALA A 41 10.40 15.73 9.14
C ALA A 41 9.34 15.12 8.21
N ALA A 42 9.24 13.79 8.17
CA ALA A 42 8.27 13.03 7.37
C ALA A 42 7.23 12.30 8.24
N THR A 43 6.61 13.00 9.20
CA THR A 43 5.74 12.41 10.25
C THR A 43 4.28 12.22 9.85
N GLY A 44 3.89 12.64 8.65
CA GLY A 44 2.53 12.47 8.13
C GLY A 44 2.08 13.65 7.27
N ARG A 45 0.79 13.65 6.96
CA ARG A 45 0.12 14.67 6.14
C ARG A 45 -1.20 15.09 6.81
N ASN A 46 -1.64 16.31 6.51
CA ASN A 46 -2.94 16.86 6.90
C ASN A 46 -3.63 17.46 5.66
N GLY A 47 -4.94 17.64 5.72
CA GLY A 47 -5.69 18.33 4.67
C GLY A 47 -5.30 19.81 4.60
N ASN A 48 -5.05 20.30 3.40
CA ASN A 48 -4.66 21.70 3.16
C ASN A 48 -5.89 22.57 2.88
N THR A 49 -6.64 22.90 3.93
CA THR A 49 -7.90 23.66 3.85
C THR A 49 -7.81 25.08 4.41
N GLU A 50 -6.66 25.46 4.96
CA GLU A 50 -6.45 26.77 5.55
C GLU A 50 -6.52 27.88 4.48
N GLY A 51 -7.16 29.00 4.80
CA GLY A 51 -7.26 30.15 3.90
C GLY A 51 -8.16 29.97 2.67
N MET A 52 -8.92 28.87 2.57
CA MET A 52 -9.82 28.59 1.44
C MET A 52 -11.19 29.28 1.51
N GLY A 53 -11.51 30.00 2.60
CA GLY A 53 -12.82 30.64 2.78
C GLY A 53 -13.97 29.65 3.04
N LEU A 54 -13.67 28.43 3.49
CA LEU A 54 -14.67 27.37 3.70
C LEU A 54 -15.74 27.75 4.73
N GLU A 55 -15.35 28.51 5.77
CA GLU A 55 -16.29 28.98 6.79
C GLU A 55 -17.35 29.93 6.22
N GLU A 56 -16.98 30.74 5.21
CA GLU A 56 -17.90 31.70 4.56
C GLU A 56 -19.02 31.00 3.78
N ILE A 57 -18.75 29.78 3.32
CA ILE A 57 -19.72 28.94 2.61
C ILE A 57 -20.39 27.90 3.53
N GLY A 58 -20.07 27.89 4.83
CA GLY A 58 -20.65 26.97 5.80
C GLY A 58 -20.03 25.56 5.82
N LEU A 59 -18.79 25.41 5.33
CA LEU A 59 -17.99 24.20 5.47
C LEU A 59 -16.97 24.35 6.58
N LYS A 60 -16.85 23.32 7.43
CA LYS A 60 -15.88 23.30 8.52
C LYS A 60 -14.99 22.07 8.43
N PRO A 61 -13.68 22.24 8.17
CA PRO A 61 -12.73 21.15 8.25
C PRO A 61 -12.65 20.56 9.66
N GLY A 62 -12.41 19.25 9.74
CA GLY A 62 -12.12 18.56 10.99
C GLY A 62 -10.73 18.91 11.56
N PRO A 63 -10.35 18.33 12.71
CA PRO A 63 -9.10 18.68 13.43
C PRO A 63 -7.80 18.52 12.64
N ARG A 64 -7.80 17.70 11.58
CA ARG A 64 -6.65 17.49 10.69
C ARG A 64 -6.78 18.19 9.33
N GLY A 65 -7.69 19.16 9.22
CA GLY A 65 -7.97 19.87 7.97
C GLY A 65 -8.73 19.02 6.93
N HIS A 66 -9.37 17.92 7.35
CA HIS A 66 -10.13 17.07 6.43
C HIS A 66 -11.57 17.53 6.30
N LEU A 67 -12.14 17.40 5.10
CA LEU A 67 -13.56 17.62 4.84
C LEU A 67 -14.33 16.31 4.96
N GLU A 68 -15.51 16.40 5.56
CA GLU A 68 -16.46 15.29 5.57
C GLU A 68 -17.19 15.22 4.24
N VAL A 69 -17.31 14.00 3.71
CA VAL A 69 -18.03 13.71 2.47
C VAL A 69 -18.82 12.41 2.61
N ASN A 70 -19.86 12.27 1.80
CA ASN A 70 -20.60 11.02 1.64
C ASN A 70 -19.91 10.05 0.64
N ASP A 71 -20.55 8.93 0.33
CA ASP A 71 -20.05 7.91 -0.60
C ASP A 71 -19.89 8.40 -2.06
N HIS A 72 -20.47 9.56 -2.38
CA HIS A 72 -20.33 10.24 -3.67
C HIS A 72 -19.30 11.37 -3.63
N TYR A 73 -18.52 11.47 -2.55
CA TYR A 73 -17.52 12.51 -2.35
C TYR A 73 -18.11 13.93 -2.31
N GLN A 74 -19.39 14.03 -1.97
CA GLN A 74 -20.13 15.27 -1.83
C GLN A 74 -20.12 15.72 -0.36
N THR A 75 -19.93 17.01 -0.12
CA THR A 75 -19.99 17.61 1.23
C THR A 75 -21.44 17.72 1.72
N ASN A 76 -21.69 18.37 2.85
CA ASN A 76 -23.04 18.72 3.31
C ASN A 76 -23.72 19.80 2.43
N LEU A 77 -23.04 20.33 1.41
CA LEU A 77 -23.58 21.24 0.41
C LEU A 77 -23.67 20.52 -0.94
N ASP A 78 -24.88 20.40 -1.49
CA ASP A 78 -25.15 19.54 -2.66
C ASP A 78 -24.35 19.88 -3.93
N HIS A 79 -23.83 21.11 -4.02
CA HIS A 79 -23.07 21.60 -5.16
C HIS A 79 -21.56 21.60 -4.93
N ILE A 80 -21.08 21.09 -3.78
CA ILE A 80 -19.65 21.06 -3.42
C ILE A 80 -19.20 19.64 -3.13
N TYR A 81 -18.09 19.26 -3.77
CA TYR A 81 -17.46 17.95 -3.69
C TYR A 81 -16.01 18.11 -3.24
N ALA A 82 -15.46 17.07 -2.61
CA ALA A 82 -14.07 17.03 -2.18
C ALA A 82 -13.51 15.61 -2.36
N ALA A 83 -12.26 15.49 -2.81
CA ALA A 83 -11.60 14.22 -3.08
C ALA A 83 -10.10 14.32 -2.80
N GLY A 84 -9.46 13.16 -2.64
CA GLY A 84 -8.04 13.03 -2.34
C GLY A 84 -7.70 13.32 -0.89
N ASP A 85 -6.47 13.76 -0.65
CA ASP A 85 -5.93 13.95 0.69
C ASP A 85 -6.75 14.89 1.58
N VAL A 86 -7.53 15.80 0.99
CA VAL A 86 -8.37 16.74 1.73
C VAL A 86 -9.57 16.07 2.42
N ILE A 87 -9.90 14.81 2.07
CA ILE A 87 -10.95 14.03 2.74
C ILE A 87 -10.36 12.89 3.60
N GLY A 88 -9.03 12.88 3.77
CA GLY A 88 -8.33 11.89 4.60
C GLY A 88 -7.96 10.60 3.87
N PHE A 89 -7.82 9.52 4.63
CA PHE A 89 -7.35 8.23 4.12
C PHE A 89 -8.40 7.56 3.20
N PRO A 90 -8.02 6.95 2.05
CA PRO A 90 -6.65 6.69 1.58
C PRO A 90 -6.05 7.88 0.80
N ALA A 91 -4.98 8.46 1.33
CA ALA A 91 -4.29 9.63 0.77
C ALA A 91 -3.20 9.22 -0.24
N LEU A 92 -3.63 8.71 -1.40
CA LEU A 92 -2.77 8.32 -2.51
C LEU A 92 -3.23 9.01 -3.80
N ALA A 93 -2.28 9.36 -4.67
CA ALA A 93 -2.58 10.07 -5.92
C ALA A 93 -3.56 9.29 -6.82
N SER A 94 -3.34 7.98 -6.98
CA SER A 94 -4.23 7.10 -7.76
C SER A 94 -5.64 7.05 -7.16
N THR A 95 -5.75 6.90 -5.84
CA THR A 95 -7.03 6.94 -5.12
C THR A 95 -7.74 8.27 -5.32
N ALA A 96 -7.03 9.39 -5.18
CA ALA A 96 -7.60 10.73 -5.33
C ALA A 96 -8.21 10.94 -6.74
N MET A 97 -7.54 10.44 -7.78
CA MET A 97 -8.06 10.49 -9.16
C MET A 97 -9.36 9.69 -9.29
N GLU A 98 -9.43 8.51 -8.69
CA GLU A 98 -10.63 7.65 -8.75
C GLU A 98 -11.80 8.25 -7.96
N GLN A 99 -11.53 8.82 -6.78
CA GLN A 99 -12.52 9.55 -5.98
C GLN A 99 -13.09 10.74 -6.76
N ALA A 100 -12.23 11.54 -7.40
CA ALA A 100 -12.67 12.68 -8.21
C ALA A 100 -13.51 12.25 -9.44
N ARG A 101 -13.20 11.10 -10.06
CA ARG A 101 -14.03 10.55 -11.14
C ARG A 101 -15.43 10.19 -10.65
N ILE A 102 -15.55 9.57 -9.47
CA ILE A 102 -16.84 9.22 -8.87
C ILE A 102 -17.63 10.49 -8.51
N ALA A 103 -16.97 11.50 -7.93
CA ALA A 103 -17.58 12.79 -7.65
C ALA A 103 -18.18 13.44 -8.91
N MET A 104 -17.42 13.43 -10.01
CA MET A 104 -17.87 13.95 -11.30
C MET A 104 -19.04 13.13 -11.85
N VAL A 105 -18.95 11.80 -11.83
CA VAL A 105 -20.04 10.92 -12.25
C VAL A 105 -21.33 11.25 -11.52
N HIS A 106 -21.27 11.45 -10.21
CA HIS A 106 -22.42 11.84 -9.41
C HIS A 106 -22.94 13.23 -9.80
N ALA A 107 -22.06 14.25 -9.86
CA ALA A 107 -22.44 15.63 -10.18
C ALA A 107 -23.14 15.77 -11.55
N PHE A 108 -22.78 14.93 -12.53
CA PHE A 108 -23.35 14.93 -13.87
C PHE A 108 -24.41 13.82 -14.10
N ASN A 109 -24.83 13.11 -13.06
CA ASN A 109 -25.81 12.01 -13.13
C ASN A 109 -25.43 10.92 -14.17
N LEU A 110 -24.14 10.65 -14.31
CA LEU A 110 -23.61 9.58 -15.14
C LEU A 110 -23.79 8.22 -14.43
N LYS A 111 -23.72 7.11 -15.20
CA LYS A 111 -24.04 5.75 -14.70
C LYS A 111 -22.88 4.76 -14.77
N TYR A 112 -21.66 5.25 -14.94
CA TYR A 112 -20.45 4.44 -14.93
C TYR A 112 -19.57 4.87 -13.75
N LYS A 113 -18.70 3.97 -13.24
CA LYS A 113 -17.72 4.31 -12.19
C LYS A 113 -18.37 4.99 -10.97
N THR A 114 -19.41 4.37 -10.42
CA THR A 114 -20.16 4.89 -9.27
C THR A 114 -19.53 4.53 -7.93
N GLU A 115 -18.53 3.66 -7.94
CA GLU A 115 -17.88 3.15 -6.74
C GLU A 115 -16.36 3.04 -6.91
N LEU A 116 -15.67 3.14 -5.78
CA LEU A 116 -14.24 2.90 -5.67
C LEU A 116 -13.98 1.40 -5.58
N ALA A 117 -12.82 0.94 -6.07
CA ALA A 117 -12.43 -0.44 -5.85
C ALA A 117 -12.32 -0.73 -4.35
N THR A 118 -12.84 -1.88 -3.92
CA THR A 118 -12.85 -2.30 -2.50
C THR A 118 -11.44 -2.51 -1.95
N ILE A 119 -10.49 -2.83 -2.84
CA ILE A 119 -9.08 -2.99 -2.53
C ILE A 119 -8.28 -2.00 -3.38
N LEU A 120 -7.37 -1.28 -2.73
CA LEU A 120 -6.45 -0.34 -3.36
C LEU A 120 -5.01 -0.83 -3.14
N PRO A 121 -4.12 -0.66 -4.13
CA PRO A 121 -2.72 -1.01 -3.98
C PRO A 121 -1.95 0.09 -3.24
N TYR A 122 -0.88 -0.31 -2.54
CA TYR A 122 0.12 0.58 -1.96
C TYR A 122 1.45 0.33 -2.64
N GLY A 123 2.17 1.40 -2.99
CA GLY A 123 3.50 1.34 -3.58
C GLY A 123 4.48 2.21 -2.81
N ILE A 124 5.69 1.69 -2.58
CA ILE A 124 6.84 2.39 -2.02
C ILE A 124 7.98 2.23 -3.01
N TYR A 125 8.47 3.35 -3.54
CA TYR A 125 9.45 3.40 -4.63
C TYR A 125 10.89 3.50 -4.10
N THR A 126 11.22 2.68 -3.11
CA THR A 126 12.60 2.48 -2.65
C THR A 126 13.39 1.60 -3.61
N ILE A 127 14.67 1.35 -3.32
CA ILE A 127 15.46 0.31 -3.98
C ILE A 127 15.75 -0.80 -2.96
N PRO A 128 15.17 -2.00 -3.11
CA PRO A 128 14.14 -2.36 -4.08
C PRO A 128 12.78 -1.72 -3.78
N GLU A 129 11.88 -1.72 -4.78
CA GLU A 129 10.49 -1.28 -4.60
C GLU A 129 9.74 -2.23 -3.66
N CYS A 130 8.69 -1.74 -3.02
CA CYS A 130 7.76 -2.55 -2.25
C CYS A 130 6.33 -2.22 -2.68
N SER A 131 5.47 -3.23 -2.80
CA SER A 131 4.06 -3.01 -3.09
C SER A 131 3.17 -4.09 -2.50
N MET A 132 1.93 -3.73 -2.15
CA MET A 132 0.94 -4.69 -1.69
C MET A 132 -0.47 -4.34 -2.13
N ALA A 133 -1.34 -5.35 -2.16
CA ALA A 133 -2.78 -5.19 -2.24
C ALA A 133 -3.49 -6.29 -1.45
N GLY A 134 -4.64 -5.98 -0.84
CA GLY A 134 -5.40 -6.92 -0.03
C GLY A 134 -4.94 -6.95 1.44
N LYS A 135 -5.11 -8.10 2.09
CA LYS A 135 -4.85 -8.29 3.52
C LYS A 135 -3.37 -8.55 3.80
N THR A 136 -2.90 -8.05 4.95
CA THR A 136 -1.62 -8.45 5.57
C THR A 136 -1.78 -9.75 6.37
N GLU A 137 -0.68 -10.35 6.83
CA GLU A 137 -0.78 -11.52 7.73
C GLU A 137 -1.36 -11.09 9.08
N GLU A 138 -1.01 -9.90 9.54
CA GLU A 138 -1.48 -9.26 10.77
C GLU A 138 -3.00 -9.00 10.72
N ASP A 139 -3.53 -8.55 9.58
CA ASP A 139 -4.98 -8.39 9.37
C ASP A 139 -5.72 -9.73 9.49
N LEU A 140 -5.13 -10.80 8.93
CA LEU A 140 -5.74 -12.13 8.92
C LEU A 140 -5.69 -12.76 10.31
N GLN A 141 -4.57 -12.60 11.02
CA GLN A 141 -4.40 -13.07 12.40
C GLN A 141 -5.35 -12.34 13.35
N SER A 142 -5.40 -11.00 13.30
CA SER A 142 -6.32 -10.21 14.13
C SER A 142 -7.79 -10.50 13.81
N GLY A 143 -8.12 -10.78 12.55
CA GLY A 143 -9.44 -11.20 12.11
C GLY A 143 -9.78 -12.67 12.34
N ASN A 144 -8.86 -13.47 12.91
CA ASN A 144 -9.00 -14.93 13.03
C ASN A 144 -9.37 -15.63 11.71
N VAL A 145 -8.86 -15.14 10.58
CA VAL A 145 -9.10 -15.70 9.26
C VAL A 145 -8.04 -16.76 8.95
N PRO A 146 -8.39 -18.06 8.81
CA PRO A 146 -7.44 -19.10 8.49
C PRO A 146 -6.83 -18.88 7.11
N TYR A 147 -5.51 -18.77 7.04
CA TYR A 147 -4.79 -18.53 5.79
C TYR A 147 -3.58 -19.44 5.64
N VAL A 148 -3.07 -19.51 4.41
CA VAL A 148 -1.78 -20.11 4.08
C VAL A 148 -0.98 -19.12 3.24
N ALA A 149 0.31 -19.01 3.52
CA ALA A 149 1.23 -18.14 2.79
C ALA A 149 2.09 -18.97 1.84
N GLY A 150 2.34 -18.44 0.65
CA GLY A 150 3.33 -18.97 -0.29
C GLY A 150 4.25 -17.89 -0.80
N ARG A 151 5.51 -18.23 -1.05
CA ARG A 151 6.56 -17.27 -1.43
C ARG A 151 7.38 -17.80 -2.61
N ALA A 152 7.69 -16.91 -3.54
CA ALA A 152 8.68 -17.13 -4.60
C ALA A 152 9.71 -16.02 -4.58
N ARG A 153 10.99 -16.38 -4.70
CA ARG A 153 12.12 -15.45 -4.62
C ARG A 153 12.67 -15.15 -6.01
N TYR A 154 13.14 -13.92 -6.20
CA TYR A 154 13.70 -13.46 -7.47
C TYR A 154 14.98 -14.23 -7.81
N ASN A 155 15.81 -14.58 -6.82
CA ASN A 155 17.01 -15.39 -7.03
C ASN A 155 16.77 -16.82 -7.55
N ALA A 156 15.55 -17.34 -7.41
CA ALA A 156 15.12 -18.63 -7.96
C ALA A 156 14.37 -18.50 -9.28
N ASN A 157 14.17 -17.26 -9.77
CA ASN A 157 13.51 -16.95 -11.03
C ASN A 157 14.55 -16.49 -12.07
N ALA A 158 14.44 -16.99 -13.30
CA ALA A 158 15.40 -16.68 -14.35
C ALA A 158 15.46 -15.19 -14.69
N ARG A 159 14.32 -14.48 -14.70
CA ARG A 159 14.30 -13.03 -14.92
C ARG A 159 14.98 -12.29 -13.77
N GLY A 160 14.71 -12.68 -12.52
CA GLY A 160 15.38 -12.12 -11.33
C GLY A 160 16.90 -12.25 -11.39
N GLN A 161 17.40 -13.42 -11.79
CA GLN A 161 18.83 -13.65 -12.01
C GLN A 161 19.40 -12.76 -13.14
N ILE A 162 18.68 -12.62 -14.26
CA ILE A 162 19.12 -11.79 -15.39
C ILE A 162 19.27 -10.31 -15.00
N ILE A 163 18.34 -9.78 -14.19
CA ILE A 163 18.39 -8.38 -13.75
C ILE A 163 19.31 -8.15 -12.54
N GLY A 164 19.79 -9.22 -11.90
CA GLY A 164 20.66 -9.15 -10.73
C GLY A 164 19.95 -8.77 -9.43
N ASP A 165 18.63 -8.94 -9.35
CA ASP A 165 17.88 -8.73 -8.10
C ASP A 165 17.77 -10.06 -7.35
N GLU A 166 18.63 -10.25 -6.35
CA GLU A 166 18.72 -11.49 -5.58
C GLU A 166 17.91 -11.46 -4.28
N GLU A 167 17.47 -10.28 -3.84
CA GLU A 167 16.82 -10.04 -2.55
C GLU A 167 15.28 -10.01 -2.67
N GLY A 168 14.76 -9.75 -3.87
CA GLY A 168 13.33 -9.66 -4.13
C GLY A 168 12.54 -10.95 -3.88
N PHE A 169 11.27 -10.79 -3.55
CA PHE A 169 10.30 -11.87 -3.45
C PHE A 169 8.87 -11.39 -3.69
N LEU A 170 8.02 -12.35 -4.07
CA LEU A 170 6.57 -12.22 -4.10
C LEU A 170 5.96 -13.19 -3.08
N LYS A 171 5.04 -12.68 -2.26
CA LYS A 171 4.28 -13.43 -1.25
C LYS A 171 2.78 -13.33 -1.54
N LEU A 172 2.12 -14.47 -1.54
CA LEU A 172 0.67 -14.59 -1.69
C LEU A 172 0.08 -15.16 -0.40
N LEU A 173 -1.06 -14.61 0.02
CA LEU A 173 -1.84 -15.08 1.16
C LEU A 173 -3.16 -15.62 0.62
N TYR A 174 -3.45 -16.88 0.91
CA TYR A 174 -4.67 -17.55 0.47
C TYR A 174 -5.53 -17.94 1.65
N ASN A 175 -6.85 -17.92 1.48
CA ASN A 175 -7.76 -18.55 2.43
C ASN A 175 -7.47 -20.06 2.47
N LYS A 176 -7.30 -20.61 3.68
CA LYS A 176 -6.88 -22.01 3.84
C LYS A 176 -7.91 -23.02 3.31
N LYS A 177 -9.20 -22.68 3.36
CA LYS A 177 -10.30 -23.58 2.98
C LYS A 177 -10.48 -23.67 1.47
N ASP A 178 -10.63 -22.52 0.81
CA ASP A 178 -11.03 -22.45 -0.60
C ASP A 178 -9.94 -21.90 -1.53
N MET A 179 -8.76 -21.58 -1.00
CA MET A 179 -7.63 -21.02 -1.75
C MET A 179 -7.94 -19.73 -2.48
N LYS A 180 -8.95 -18.96 -2.08
CA LYS A 180 -9.13 -17.60 -2.60
C LYS A 180 -7.97 -16.70 -2.19
N LEU A 181 -7.47 -15.90 -3.12
CA LEU A 181 -6.39 -14.96 -2.84
C LEU A 181 -6.91 -13.84 -1.94
N LEU A 182 -6.23 -13.63 -0.81
CA LEU A 182 -6.57 -12.62 0.21
C LEU A 182 -5.62 -11.43 0.19
N GLY A 183 -4.36 -11.65 -0.22
CA GLY A 183 -3.35 -10.61 -0.23
C GLY A 183 -2.16 -10.95 -1.11
N VAL A 184 -1.61 -9.92 -1.76
CA VAL A 184 -0.36 -9.97 -2.54
C VAL A 184 0.61 -8.95 -1.98
N HIS A 185 1.86 -9.37 -1.81
CA HIS A 185 2.94 -8.54 -1.26
C HIS A 185 4.19 -8.80 -2.09
N VAL A 186 4.82 -7.74 -2.58
CA VAL A 186 6.00 -7.83 -3.44
C VAL A 186 7.06 -6.88 -2.92
N ILE A 187 8.30 -7.36 -2.85
CA ILE A 187 9.49 -6.55 -2.64
C ILE A 187 10.46 -6.94 -3.75
N GLY A 188 11.02 -5.99 -4.48
CA GLY A 188 11.91 -6.28 -5.61
C GLY A 188 11.70 -5.33 -6.78
N GLU A 189 12.52 -5.48 -7.81
CA GLU A 189 12.35 -4.79 -9.09
C GLU A 189 10.91 -4.94 -9.60
N SER A 190 10.32 -3.85 -10.08
CA SER A 190 8.96 -3.80 -10.62
C SER A 190 7.86 -4.25 -9.64
N ALA A 191 8.08 -4.17 -8.32
CA ALA A 191 7.07 -4.55 -7.34
C ALA A 191 5.75 -3.77 -7.53
N SER A 192 5.84 -2.48 -7.83
CA SER A 192 4.68 -1.61 -8.07
C SER A 192 3.86 -1.99 -9.31
N GLU A 193 4.48 -2.65 -10.29
CA GLU A 193 3.78 -3.17 -11.47
C GLU A 193 3.25 -4.59 -11.23
N LEU A 194 4.07 -5.46 -10.62
CA LEU A 194 3.72 -6.85 -10.40
C LEU A 194 2.53 -7.02 -9.47
N VAL A 195 2.33 -6.13 -8.49
CA VAL A 195 1.21 -6.17 -7.55
C VAL A 195 -0.15 -6.19 -8.25
N HIS A 196 -0.26 -5.56 -9.42
CA HIS A 196 -1.53 -5.33 -10.09
C HIS A 196 -2.17 -6.62 -10.63
N VAL A 197 -1.37 -7.64 -10.91
CA VAL A 197 -1.87 -8.99 -11.24
C VAL A 197 -2.64 -9.58 -10.06
N GLY A 198 -2.05 -9.55 -8.86
CA GLY A 198 -2.68 -10.02 -7.63
C GLY A 198 -3.86 -9.14 -7.20
N LEU A 199 -3.75 -7.82 -7.33
CA LEU A 199 -4.89 -6.90 -7.11
C LEU A 199 -6.10 -7.29 -7.95
N THR A 200 -5.89 -7.50 -9.26
CA THR A 200 -6.96 -7.87 -10.19
C THR A 200 -7.55 -9.23 -9.82
N ALA A 201 -6.72 -10.20 -9.47
CA ALA A 201 -7.16 -11.52 -9.01
C ALA A 201 -8.02 -11.44 -7.74
N ILE A 202 -7.64 -10.60 -6.77
CA ILE A 202 -8.42 -10.37 -5.54
C ILE A 202 -9.78 -9.75 -5.87
N LEU A 203 -9.81 -8.74 -6.75
CA LEU A 203 -11.06 -8.07 -7.16
C LEU A 203 -12.03 -9.02 -7.90
N LEU A 204 -11.49 -10.02 -8.61
CA LEU A 204 -12.28 -11.08 -9.27
C LEU A 204 -12.62 -12.26 -8.35
N GLY A 205 -12.12 -12.27 -7.11
CA GLY A 205 -12.32 -13.37 -6.16
C GLY A 205 -11.66 -14.68 -6.60
N ALA A 206 -10.57 -14.58 -7.37
CA ALA A 206 -9.86 -15.73 -7.92
C ALA A 206 -9.15 -16.54 -6.82
N ASP A 207 -8.98 -17.83 -7.10
CA ASP A 207 -8.26 -18.77 -6.25
C ASP A 207 -6.91 -19.17 -6.86
N ALA A 208 -6.25 -20.14 -6.23
CA ALA A 208 -4.96 -20.67 -6.67
C ALA A 208 -4.95 -21.20 -8.11
N ASP A 209 -6.08 -21.69 -8.63
CA ASP A 209 -6.14 -22.32 -9.97
C ASP A 209 -5.81 -21.30 -11.07
N LEU A 210 -6.17 -20.02 -10.86
CA LEU A 210 -5.82 -18.93 -11.77
C LEU A 210 -4.32 -18.96 -12.11
N PHE A 211 -3.45 -18.96 -11.11
CA PHE A 211 -2.00 -18.84 -11.33
C PHE A 211 -1.34 -20.17 -11.72
N ILE A 212 -1.91 -21.31 -11.32
CA ILE A 212 -1.41 -22.64 -11.70
C ILE A 212 -1.63 -22.90 -13.19
N HIS A 213 -2.83 -22.60 -13.69
CA HIS A 213 -3.20 -22.87 -15.08
C HIS A 213 -2.75 -21.77 -16.05
N THR A 214 -2.47 -20.56 -15.58
CA THR A 214 -1.95 -19.49 -16.44
C THR A 214 -0.59 -19.86 -17.03
N CYS A 215 -0.44 -19.70 -18.35
CA CYS A 215 0.85 -19.78 -19.03
C CYS A 215 1.52 -18.40 -18.99
N TYR A 216 2.70 -18.31 -18.38
CA TYR A 216 3.49 -17.08 -18.34
C TYR A 216 4.58 -17.13 -19.42
N ASN A 217 4.87 -15.98 -20.03
CA ASN A 217 6.06 -15.84 -20.87
C ASN A 217 7.32 -16.13 -20.06
N TYR A 218 8.31 -16.76 -20.68
CA TYR A 218 9.58 -17.07 -20.02
C TYR A 218 10.75 -16.41 -20.77
N PRO A 219 11.67 -15.70 -20.08
CA PRO A 219 11.69 -15.42 -18.65
C PRO A 219 10.86 -14.17 -18.26
N THR A 220 10.06 -14.24 -17.18
CA THR A 220 9.37 -13.09 -16.57
C THR A 220 9.31 -13.19 -15.05
N LEU A 221 9.26 -12.03 -14.36
CA LEU A 221 9.00 -11.98 -12.92
C LEU A 221 7.55 -12.37 -12.58
N THR A 222 6.60 -12.17 -13.50
CA THR A 222 5.19 -12.55 -13.27
C THR A 222 5.01 -14.05 -13.01
N GLU A 223 5.93 -14.91 -13.46
CA GLU A 223 5.91 -16.35 -13.18
C GLU A 223 6.05 -16.65 -11.68
N LEU A 224 6.56 -15.71 -10.88
CA LEU A 224 6.62 -15.83 -9.41
C LEU A 224 5.23 -16.10 -8.80
N TYR A 225 4.14 -15.63 -9.41
CA TYR A 225 2.78 -15.97 -8.97
C TYR A 225 2.53 -17.48 -8.99
N LYS A 226 3.00 -18.18 -10.02
CA LYS A 226 2.85 -19.64 -10.13
C LYS A 226 3.61 -20.36 -9.03
N TYR A 227 4.89 -20.03 -8.85
CA TYR A 227 5.73 -20.70 -7.87
C TYR A 227 5.38 -20.36 -6.42
N ALA A 228 4.95 -19.12 -6.15
CA ALA A 228 4.43 -18.75 -4.84
C ALA A 228 3.14 -19.51 -4.53
N THR A 229 2.31 -19.77 -5.54
CA THR A 229 1.09 -20.58 -5.38
C THR A 229 1.41 -22.05 -5.12
N TYR A 230 2.41 -22.63 -5.81
CA TYR A 230 2.88 -24.00 -5.51
C TYR A 230 3.43 -24.11 -4.08
N ASP A 231 4.20 -23.12 -3.62
CA ASP A 231 4.67 -23.08 -2.23
C ASP A 231 3.48 -23.04 -1.26
N ALA A 232 2.50 -22.17 -1.48
CA ALA A 232 1.29 -22.09 -0.64
C ALA A 232 0.53 -23.42 -0.57
N LEU A 233 0.35 -24.12 -1.70
CA LEU A 233 -0.28 -25.44 -1.72
C LEU A 233 0.53 -26.47 -0.94
N GLY A 234 1.85 -26.44 -1.07
CA GLY A 234 2.76 -27.28 -0.29
C GLY A 234 2.66 -27.01 1.21
N GLN A 235 2.55 -25.75 1.64
CA GLN A 235 2.32 -25.41 3.05
C GLN A 235 0.94 -25.90 3.53
N ARG A 236 -0.11 -25.71 2.72
CA ARG A 236 -1.48 -26.15 3.08
C ARG A 236 -1.53 -27.66 3.33
N ALA A 237 -0.84 -28.45 2.52
CA ALA A 237 -0.82 -29.90 2.63
C ALA A 237 -0.10 -30.42 3.90
N LYS A 238 0.83 -29.66 4.48
CA LYS A 238 1.50 -30.04 5.73
C LYS A 238 0.61 -29.89 6.96
N ASP A 239 -0.40 -29.03 6.86
CA ASP A 239 -1.33 -28.73 7.96
C ASP A 239 -2.60 -29.59 7.92
N MET A 240 -2.72 -30.50 6.95
CA MET A 240 -3.83 -31.46 6.79
C MET A 240 -3.44 -32.82 7.36
#